data_AF-A0A0K8Q548-F1
#
_entry.id   AF-A0A0K8Q548-F1
#
_cell.length_a   1.000
_cell.length_b   1.000
_cell.length_c   1.000
_cell.angle_alpha   90.00
_cell.angle_beta   90.00
_cell.angle_gamma   90.00
#
_symmetry.space_group_name_H-M   'P 1'
#
loop_
_entity.id
_entity.type
_entity.pdbx_description
1 polymer ?
#
loop_
_entity_poly.entity_id
_entity_poly.type
_entity_poly.pdbx_seq_one_letter_code
_entity_poly.pdbx_strand_id
1 'polypeptide(L)'
;MQIDHVVALGDAWQKGAQQLSRQQRESLANDPLNLVAADGPANQEKSASDAASWLPKNKTLRCHYVARQISVKAAYGLWVTQAEKDAMKRVLDSCPQQRTIVPGYSGQ
;
A
#
# COMPACT_ATOMS: atom_id res chain seq x y z
N MET A 1 -7.62 -5.08 17.70
CA MET A 1 -6.56 -5.29 16.68
C MET A 1 -7.13 -6.07 15.51
N GLN A 2 -6.75 -5.72 14.28
CA GLN A 2 -7.13 -6.38 13.03
C GLN A 2 -5.90 -6.48 12.12
N ILE A 3 -5.95 -7.37 11.12
CA ILE A 3 -4.98 -7.38 10.02
C ILE A 3 -5.52 -6.45 8.93
N ASP A 4 -4.76 -5.41 8.60
CA ASP A 4 -5.04 -4.47 7.51
C ASP A 4 -4.10 -4.74 6.32
N HIS A 5 -4.61 -4.47 5.12
CA HIS A 5 -3.82 -4.44 3.90
C HIS A 5 -3.26 -3.04 3.64
N VAL A 6 -1.93 -2.88 3.64
CA VAL A 6 -1.24 -1.60 3.41
C VAL A 6 -1.69 -0.93 2.09
N VAL A 7 -1.85 -1.74 1.04
CA VAL A 7 -2.65 -1.41 -0.15
C VAL A 7 -3.97 -2.16 -0.03
N ALA A 8 -5.06 -1.44 0.24
CA ALA A 8 -6.38 -2.05 0.38
C ALA A 8 -6.74 -2.89 -0.85
N LEU A 9 -7.35 -4.06 -0.67
CA LEU A 9 -7.68 -4.94 -1.80
C LEU A 9 -8.69 -4.31 -2.78
N GLY A 10 -9.60 -3.46 -2.29
CA GLY A 10 -10.51 -2.67 -3.13
C GLY A 10 -9.78 -1.63 -3.98
N ASP A 11 -8.79 -0.93 -3.40
CA ASP A 11 -7.93 0.01 -4.13
C ASP A 11 -7.10 -0.72 -5.20
N ALA A 12 -6.49 -1.84 -4.82
CA ALA A 12 -5.72 -2.67 -5.73
C ALA A 12 -6.55 -3.16 -6.91
N TRP A 13 -7.79 -3.62 -6.66
CA TRP A 13 -8.70 -4.06 -7.72
C TRP A 13 -8.95 -2.96 -8.75
N GLN A 14 -9.27 -1.75 -8.30
CA GLN A 14 -9.48 -0.60 -9.17
C GLN A 14 -8.19 -0.21 -9.91
N LYS A 15 -7.03 -0.43 -9.29
CA LYS A 15 -5.72 -0.01 -9.79
C LYS A 15 -4.91 -1.10 -10.49
N GLY A 16 -5.58 -2.11 -11.03
CA GLY A 16 -4.98 -3.09 -11.95
C GLY A 16 -5.05 -4.54 -11.47
N ALA A 17 -5.37 -4.81 -10.21
CA ALA A 17 -5.41 -6.19 -9.70
C ALA A 17 -6.50 -7.06 -10.35
N GLN A 18 -7.49 -6.45 -11.01
CA GLN A 18 -8.46 -7.17 -11.83
C GLN A 18 -7.83 -7.90 -13.04
N GLN A 19 -6.68 -7.43 -13.52
CA GLN A 19 -5.93 -8.04 -14.63
C GLN A 19 -4.99 -9.15 -14.17
N LEU A 20 -4.72 -9.23 -12.86
CA LEU A 20 -3.90 -10.29 -12.29
C LEU A 20 -4.59 -11.64 -12.38
N SER A 21 -3.80 -12.70 -12.46
CA SER A 21 -4.33 -14.06 -12.29
C SER A 21 -4.91 -14.24 -10.89
N ARG A 22 -5.74 -15.26 -10.71
CA ARG A 22 -6.25 -15.62 -9.38
C ARG A 22 -5.12 -15.85 -8.38
N GLN A 23 -4.08 -16.58 -8.78
CA GLN A 23 -2.92 -16.88 -7.94
C GLN A 23 -2.16 -15.60 -7.55
N GLN A 24 -1.99 -14.67 -8.49
CA GLN A 24 -1.35 -13.37 -8.23
C GLN A 24 -2.15 -12.52 -7.22
N ARG A 25 -3.49 -12.51 -7.33
CA ARG A 25 -4.35 -11.84 -6.33
C ARG A 25 -4.27 -12.49 -4.95
N GLU A 26 -4.23 -13.81 -4.90
CA GLU A 26 -4.02 -14.55 -3.64
C GLU A 26 -2.65 -14.23 -3.04
N SER A 27 -1.60 -14.13 -3.86
CA SER A 27 -0.28 -13.66 -3.41
C SER A 27 -0.33 -12.22 -2.89
N LEU A 28 -0.95 -11.29 -3.60
CA LEU A 28 -1.13 -9.89 -3.14
C LEU A 28 -1.88 -9.80 -1.81
N ALA A 29 -2.92 -10.62 -1.62
CA ALA A 29 -3.72 -10.63 -0.40
C ALA A 29 -2.97 -11.22 0.80
N ASN A 30 -1.96 -12.06 0.57
CA ASN A 30 -1.19 -12.74 1.61
C ASN A 30 0.27 -12.30 1.70
N ASP A 31 0.72 -11.34 0.88
CA ASP A 31 2.08 -10.81 0.92
C ASP A 31 2.34 -10.21 2.31
N PRO A 32 3.35 -10.68 3.05
CA PRO A 32 3.74 -10.07 4.31
C PRO A 32 4.04 -8.58 4.18
N LEU A 33 4.50 -8.07 3.03
CA LEU A 33 4.64 -6.63 2.78
C LEU A 33 3.31 -5.91 2.56
N ASN A 34 2.23 -6.62 2.28
CA ASN A 34 0.91 -6.01 2.23
C ASN A 34 0.14 -6.14 3.55
N LEU A 35 0.61 -6.87 4.57
CA LEU A 35 -0.14 -7.11 5.82
C LEU A 35 0.42 -6.38 7.05
N VAL A 36 -0.42 -5.67 7.80
CA VAL A 36 -0.02 -5.00 9.05
C VAL A 36 -1.04 -5.22 10.17
N ALA A 37 -0.56 -5.41 11.39
CA ALA A 37 -1.43 -5.38 12.57
C ALA A 37 -1.82 -3.92 12.85
N ALA A 38 -3.12 -3.62 12.75
CA ALA A 38 -3.66 -2.29 12.91
C ALA A 38 -4.72 -2.22 14.02
N ASP A 39 -4.93 -1.01 14.52
CA ASP A 39 -6.10 -0.71 15.34
C ASP A 39 -7.38 -0.79 14.48
N GLY A 40 -8.48 -1.29 15.06
CA GLY A 40 -9.72 -1.57 14.34
C GLY A 40 -10.37 -0.32 13.72
N PRO A 41 -10.63 0.74 14.51
CA PRO A 41 -11.08 2.03 14.01
C PRO A 41 -10.21 2.62 12.91
N ALA A 42 -8.88 2.55 13.03
CA ALA A 42 -7.99 3.05 11.98
C ALA A 42 -8.16 2.30 10.65
N ASN A 43 -8.32 0.96 10.70
CA ASN A 43 -8.59 0.14 9.52
C ASN A 43 -9.96 0.48 8.89
N GLN A 44 -10.98 0.69 9.72
CA GLN A 44 -12.32 1.09 9.26
C GLN A 44 -12.32 2.49 8.61
N GLU A 45 -11.61 3.45 9.21
CA GLU A 45 -11.44 4.81 8.68
C GLU A 45 -10.72 4.78 7.33
N LYS A 46 -9.70 3.93 7.17
CA LYS A 46 -9.00 3.73 5.90
C LYS A 46 -9.91 3.17 4.82
N SER A 47 -10.69 2.11 5.10
CA SER A 47 -11.53 1.43 4.11
C SER A 47 -10.72 1.06 2.84
N ALA A 48 -11.22 1.36 1.65
CA ALA A 48 -10.54 1.18 0.37
C ALA A 48 -9.76 2.43 -0.10
N SER A 49 -9.41 3.34 0.80
CA SER A 49 -8.72 4.59 0.46
C SER A 49 -7.28 4.38 0.02
N ASP A 50 -6.81 5.25 -0.86
CA ASP A 50 -5.42 5.37 -1.25
C ASP A 50 -4.65 6.42 -0.43
N ALA A 51 -3.36 6.59 -0.73
CA ALA A 51 -2.49 7.50 0.01
C ALA A 51 -2.87 8.99 -0.14
N ALA A 52 -3.69 9.36 -1.14
CA ALA A 52 -4.21 10.72 -1.25
C ALA A 52 -5.36 10.97 -0.29
N SER A 53 -6.18 9.94 -0.04
CA SER A 53 -7.41 10.05 0.71
C SER A 53 -7.23 9.72 2.20
N TRP A 54 -6.30 8.81 2.52
CA TRP A 54 -6.03 8.43 3.90
C TRP A 54 -4.56 8.08 4.14
N LEU A 55 -4.02 8.53 5.28
CA LEU A 55 -2.71 8.14 5.80
C LEU A 55 -2.79 8.00 7.32
N PRO A 56 -1.97 7.14 7.95
CA PRO A 56 -1.94 7.00 9.41
C PRO A 56 -1.82 8.34 10.12
N LYS A 57 -2.59 8.58 11.18
CA LYS A 57 -2.55 9.85 11.95
C LYS A 57 -1.16 10.10 12.55
N ASN A 58 -0.47 9.03 12.95
CA ASN A 58 0.93 9.11 13.39
C ASN A 58 1.87 9.41 12.21
N LYS A 59 2.36 10.64 12.15
CA LYS A 59 3.23 11.12 11.07
C LYS A 59 4.58 10.38 11.00
N THR A 60 5.12 9.89 12.12
CA THR A 60 6.42 9.20 12.12
C THR A 60 6.38 7.87 11.35
N LEU A 61 5.19 7.27 11.21
CA LEU A 61 4.99 6.02 10.47
C LEU A 61 4.75 6.23 8.97
N ARG A 62 4.42 7.45 8.52
CA ARG A 62 3.94 7.70 7.16
C ARG A 62 4.99 7.38 6.10
N CYS A 63 6.26 7.68 6.36
CA CYS A 63 7.36 7.39 5.43
C CYS A 63 7.48 5.90 5.14
N HIS A 64 7.56 5.08 6.20
CA HIS A 64 7.59 3.62 6.06
C HIS A 64 6.31 3.08 5.42
N TYR A 65 5.15 3.62 5.79
CA TYR A 65 3.86 3.20 5.24
C TYR A 65 3.76 3.46 3.72
N VAL A 66 4.12 4.67 3.27
CA VAL A 66 4.12 5.05 1.85
C VAL A 66 5.16 4.25 1.07
N ALA A 67 6.38 4.08 1.61
CA ALA A 67 7.40 3.27 0.94
C ALA A 67 6.94 1.82 0.74
N ARG A 68 6.20 1.26 1.71
CA ARG A 68 5.62 -0.07 1.63
C ARG A 68 4.49 -0.15 0.60
N GLN A 69 3.60 0.85 0.54
CA GLN A 69 2.59 0.96 -0.52
C GLN A 69 3.22 0.98 -1.91
N ILE A 70 4.26 1.80 -2.12
CA ILE A 70 4.99 1.86 -3.40
C ILE A 70 5.59 0.49 -3.74
N SER A 71 6.18 -0.18 -2.75
CA SER A 71 6.81 -1.49 -2.95
C SER A 71 5.79 -2.55 -3.37
N VAL A 72 4.64 -2.64 -2.71
CA VAL A 72 3.55 -3.55 -3.07
C VAL A 72 2.99 -3.21 -4.45
N LYS A 73 2.71 -1.93 -4.72
CA LYS A 73 2.17 -1.52 -6.03
C LYS A 73 3.13 -1.85 -7.17
N ALA A 74 4.43 -1.62 -6.97
CA ALA A 74 5.44 -1.99 -7.94
C ALA A 74 5.53 -3.51 -8.15
N ALA A 75 5.49 -4.31 -7.07
CA ALA A 75 5.57 -5.77 -7.13
C ALA A 75 4.46 -6.41 -7.97
N TYR A 76 3.26 -5.84 -7.89
CA TYR A 76 2.05 -6.37 -8.52
C TYR A 76 1.60 -5.57 -9.75
N GLY A 77 2.42 -4.64 -10.24
CA GLY A 77 2.10 -3.83 -11.43
C GLY A 77 0.85 -2.94 -11.26
N LEU A 78 0.55 -2.51 -10.03
CA LEU A 78 -0.60 -1.66 -9.73
C LEU A 78 -0.25 -0.20 -10.00
N TRP A 79 -1.13 0.51 -10.68
CA TRP A 79 -0.92 1.92 -10.99
C TRP A 79 -1.32 2.84 -9.82
N VAL A 80 -0.91 4.11 -9.89
CA VAL A 80 -1.28 5.16 -8.94
C VAL A 80 -1.92 6.33 -9.69
N THR A 81 -2.90 6.99 -9.08
CA THR A 81 -3.42 8.25 -9.63
C THR A 81 -2.37 9.35 -9.49
N GLN A 82 -2.53 10.46 -10.23
CA GLN A 82 -1.67 11.62 -10.06
C GLN A 82 -1.75 12.18 -8.62
N ALA A 83 -2.96 12.27 -8.05
CA ALA A 83 -3.17 12.74 -6.68
C ALA A 83 -2.49 11.83 -5.64
N GLU A 84 -2.58 10.50 -5.81
CA GLU A 84 -1.89 9.53 -4.95
C GLU A 84 -0.37 9.70 -5.06
N LYS A 85 0.16 9.80 -6.28
CA LYS A 85 1.59 10.02 -6.52
C LYS A 85 2.09 11.30 -5.84
N ASP A 86 1.34 12.39 -5.95
CA ASP A 86 1.69 13.66 -5.33
C ASP A 86 1.65 13.56 -3.79
N ALA A 87 0.68 12.85 -3.23
CA ALA A 87 0.62 12.59 -1.79
C ALA A 87 1.80 11.76 -1.30
N MET A 88 2.14 10.68 -2.01
CA MET A 88 3.30 9.85 -1.71
C MET A 88 4.61 10.67 -1.77
N LYS A 89 4.78 11.49 -2.81
CA LYS A 89 5.94 12.38 -2.94
C LYS A 89 6.05 13.36 -1.77
N ARG A 90 4.96 14.07 -1.44
CA ARG A 90 4.93 15.02 -0.31
C ARG A 90 5.34 14.36 1.01
N VAL A 91 4.93 13.12 1.25
CA VAL A 91 5.36 12.37 2.44
C VAL A 91 6.86 12.08 2.37
N LEU A 92 7.35 11.55 1.25
CA LEU A 92 8.74 11.14 1.10
C LEU A 92 9.73 12.33 1.08
N ASP A 93 9.30 13.52 0.66
CA ASP A 93 10.09 14.75 0.74
C ASP A 93 10.50 15.07 2.19
N SER A 94 9.74 14.61 3.19
CA SER A 94 10.08 14.77 4.62
C SER A 94 11.06 13.70 5.16
N CYS A 95 11.41 12.71 4.35
CA CYS A 95 12.25 11.58 4.75
C CYS A 95 13.11 11.06 3.57
N PRO A 96 14.08 11.86 3.09
CA PRO A 96 14.85 11.57 1.88
C PRO A 96 15.71 10.29 1.95
N GLN A 97 15.93 9.74 3.15
CA GLN A 97 16.66 8.49 3.36
C GLN A 97 15.75 7.25 3.32
N GLN A 98 14.43 7.43 3.24
CA GLN A 98 13.47 6.33 3.18
C GLN A 98 13.64 5.56 1.86
N ARG A 99 13.88 4.26 1.97
CA ARG A 99 13.98 3.35 0.82
C ARG A 99 12.71 2.52 0.69
N THR A 100 12.40 2.13 -0.55
CA THR A 100 11.42 1.07 -0.83
C THR A 100 11.95 -0.28 -0.37
N ILE A 101 11.05 -1.20 -0.08
CA ILE A 101 11.34 -2.54 0.41
C ILE A 101 11.30 -3.47 -0.79
N VAL A 102 12.29 -4.37 -0.92
CA VAL A 102 12.27 -5.38 -1.98
C VAL A 102 11.21 -6.43 -1.63
N PRO A 103 10.19 -6.64 -2.46
CA PRO A 103 9.19 -7.69 -2.24
C PRO A 103 9.82 -9.08 -2.35
N GLY A 104 9.34 -10.01 -1.51
CA GLY A 104 9.65 -11.44 -1.66
C GLY A 104 8.93 -12.08 -2.85
N TYR A 105 7.91 -11.40 -3.40
CA TYR A 105 7.20 -11.82 -4.61
C TYR A 105 7.99 -11.40 -5.85
N SER A 106 8.54 -12.38 -6.57
CA SER A 106 9.41 -12.20 -7.75
C SER A 106 8.67 -12.18 -9.10
N GLY A 107 7.33 -12.13 -9.10
CA GLY A 107 6.55 -11.82 -10.30
C GLY A 107 6.77 -12.76 -11.51
N GLN A 108 7.07 -14.03 -11.27
CA GLN A 108 7.02 -15.07 -12.32
C GLN A 108 5.62 -15.65 -12.44
#